data_AF-A0A1V6B1J9-F1
#
_entry.id   AF-A0A1V6B1J9-F1
#
_cell.length_a   1.000
_cell.length_b   1.000
_cell.length_c   1.000
_cell.angle_alpha   90.00
_cell.angle_beta   90.00
_cell.angle_gamma   90.00
#
_symmetry.space_group_name_H-M   'P 1'
#
loop_
_entity.id
_entity.type
_entity.pdbx_description
1 polymer ?
#
loop_
_entity_poly.entity_id
_entity_poly.type
_entity_poly.pdbx_seq_one_letter_code
_entity_poly.pdbx_strand_id
1 'polypeptide(L)'
;MSAVKPSRFSGRARAFAGPVLAAAAAVVFILAPAEAETPPKWAGSRTPAVHRIPLNDEFGQKIIPSEPNPLPFSARTTCAPCHDYETVKTGRHFNAASPDAPAGRPGEPWIWLDERTGTQIPLSERSWKGVFKPADLSLSSWDLTLLFGRHFPGGGPAEPEPEDETPDSRWSVSGKAEINCLGCHSASGIQNHSEWAKQILRENLRWAATAASGLGEVGGIASRLAGTWDIADGPNPDDSEWAVAPFVKYDRALFDSKHQAFLDIAYPPRDSSCLACHSAAPAGSRKFDYEGDVHGQAGLACASCHRNDLSHRMIRGYEGEAEDDPALLSADFTCAACHLGREKDQNDPPLPGRMGAPYPLHKGLPEVHIERLACTVCHSGPLPEKEAVRVRTARANRLGIFGIADWSTDLPAIVEPVYLRDARGKLTPHRMMWPAYWGVKEGGKKTGPVRPLRPAEVEAAAGDILYPDRTAVRILAALQNASGLTGKAVLFAGGKIYEPNLDGGLTAVAPPATVSPRSKTGFLRLSCPTSTRPTRKQPRKRKARSKPPWKLSC
;
A
#
# COMPACT_ATOMS: atom_id res chain seq x y z
N MET A 1 -2.73 -82.45 0.73
CA MET A 1 -2.61 -83.89 0.42
C MET A 1 -1.71 -84.03 -0.79
N SER A 2 -0.67 -84.85 -0.63
CA SER A 2 0.27 -85.37 -1.64
C SER A 2 1.11 -84.33 -2.40
N ALA A 3 2.43 -84.26 -2.20
CA ALA A 3 3.44 -85.25 -2.64
C ALA A 3 3.53 -85.25 -4.19
N VAL A 4 4.68 -85.25 -4.85
CA VAL A 4 6.04 -85.62 -4.47
C VAL A 4 6.99 -85.20 -5.62
N LYS A 5 8.27 -84.97 -5.28
CA LYS A 5 9.45 -84.83 -6.16
C LYS A 5 9.70 -86.13 -6.99
N PRO A 6 10.88 -86.43 -7.57
CA PRO A 6 11.88 -85.71 -8.36
C PRO A 6 12.20 -86.46 -9.69
N SER A 7 13.12 -85.97 -10.52
CA SER A 7 14.27 -86.81 -10.95
C SER A 7 15.40 -85.98 -11.56
N ARG A 8 16.60 -86.30 -11.06
CA ARG A 8 17.93 -86.00 -11.63
C ARG A 8 18.18 -87.08 -12.72
N PHE A 9 19.03 -86.98 -13.73
CA PHE A 9 20.47 -86.70 -13.78
C PHE A 9 20.85 -86.94 -15.25
N SER A 10 21.69 -86.12 -15.88
CA SER A 10 22.92 -86.60 -16.52
C SER A 10 23.71 -85.39 -17.01
N GLY A 11 24.96 -85.33 -16.59
CA GLY A 11 25.89 -84.28 -16.98
C GLY A 11 26.78 -84.71 -18.14
N ARG A 12 27.40 -83.70 -18.76
CA ARG A 12 28.78 -83.66 -19.25
C ARG A 12 28.98 -82.21 -19.74
N ALA A 13 29.65 -81.36 -18.96
CA ALA A 13 31.10 -81.21 -18.82
C ALA A 13 31.70 -80.27 -19.87
N ARG A 14 32.15 -79.10 -19.37
CA ARG A 14 33.33 -78.30 -19.76
C ARG A 14 33.31 -77.69 -21.17
N ALA A 15 33.70 -76.44 -21.40
CA ALA A 15 34.25 -75.35 -20.59
C ALA A 15 34.14 -74.09 -21.46
N PHE A 16 34.11 -72.90 -20.86
CA PHE A 16 35.10 -71.85 -21.10
C PHE A 16 34.76 -70.66 -20.20
N ALA A 17 35.77 -70.25 -19.43
CA ALA A 17 35.69 -69.20 -18.45
C ALA A 17 35.69 -67.83 -19.14
N GLY A 18 34.80 -66.96 -18.65
CA GLY A 18 34.83 -65.52 -18.87
C GLY A 18 33.74 -64.87 -18.02
N PRO A 19 34.04 -64.33 -16.82
CA PRO A 19 33.06 -63.53 -16.11
C PRO A 19 33.06 -62.13 -16.74
N VAL A 20 32.06 -61.85 -17.56
CA VAL A 20 31.61 -60.47 -17.76
C VAL A 20 30.95 -60.05 -16.45
N LEU A 21 31.75 -59.51 -15.53
CA LEU A 21 31.25 -58.76 -14.39
C LEU A 21 30.63 -57.47 -14.94
N ALA A 22 29.32 -57.49 -15.16
CA ALA A 22 28.53 -56.28 -15.30
C ALA A 22 28.54 -55.56 -13.94
N ALA A 23 29.49 -54.65 -13.76
CA ALA A 23 29.46 -53.70 -12.66
C ALA A 23 28.31 -52.72 -12.91
N ALA A 24 27.14 -52.99 -12.31
CA ALA A 24 26.10 -51.99 -12.15
C ALA A 24 26.59 -50.96 -11.13
N ALA A 25 27.29 -49.92 -11.62
CA ALA A 25 27.57 -48.73 -10.84
C ALA A 25 26.25 -47.96 -10.66
N ALA A 26 25.54 -48.24 -9.56
CA ALA A 26 24.49 -47.36 -9.08
C ALA A 26 25.17 -46.04 -8.66
N VAL A 27 25.15 -45.04 -9.54
CA VAL A 27 25.48 -43.66 -9.19
C VAL A 27 24.34 -43.15 -8.31
N VAL A 28 24.46 -43.37 -7.01
CA VAL A 28 23.68 -42.65 -6.01
C VAL A 28 24.19 -41.22 -6.03
N PHE A 29 23.46 -40.32 -6.69
CA PHE A 29 23.62 -38.89 -6.46
C PHE A 29 23.22 -38.63 -5.01
N ILE A 30 24.21 -38.62 -4.11
CA ILE A 30 24.06 -38.00 -2.80
C ILE A 30 23.95 -36.51 -3.10
N LEU A 31 22.72 -36.02 -3.21
CA LEU A 31 22.44 -34.60 -3.06
C LEU A 31 22.84 -34.26 -1.62
N ALA A 32 24.07 -33.78 -1.46
CA ALA A 32 24.45 -33.12 -0.23
C ALA A 32 23.45 -31.97 -0.04
N PRO A 33 22.77 -31.86 1.11
CA PRO A 33 22.00 -30.68 1.40
C PRO A 33 22.95 -29.49 1.27
N ALA A 34 22.55 -28.47 0.49
CA ALA A 34 23.27 -27.21 0.47
C ALA A 34 23.35 -26.74 1.93
N GLU A 35 24.56 -26.76 2.51
CA GLU A 35 24.79 -26.19 3.82
C GLU A 35 24.33 -24.73 3.74
N ALA A 36 23.37 -24.38 4.60
CA ALA A 36 22.91 -23.01 4.72
C ALA A 36 24.13 -22.18 5.11
N GLU A 37 24.69 -21.43 4.15
CA GLU A 37 25.82 -20.55 4.40
C GLU A 37 25.40 -19.57 5.50
N THR A 38 26.12 -19.58 6.63
CA THR A 38 25.92 -18.57 7.67
C THR A 38 26.00 -17.19 7.03
N PRO A 39 25.01 -16.31 7.26
CA PRO A 39 25.00 -14.99 6.64
C PRO A 39 26.31 -14.26 6.94
N PRO A 40 26.91 -13.60 5.93
CA PRO A 40 28.20 -12.96 6.10
C PRO A 40 28.13 -11.90 7.20
N LYS A 41 29.01 -12.01 8.20
CA LYS A 41 29.12 -11.03 9.28
C LYS A 41 29.55 -9.68 8.71
N TRP A 42 28.96 -8.59 9.20
CA TRP A 42 29.33 -7.25 8.76
C TRP A 42 30.82 -6.99 9.03
N ALA A 43 31.58 -6.74 7.95
CA ALA A 43 33.02 -6.50 8.02
C ALA A 43 33.40 -5.10 8.55
N GLY A 44 32.42 -4.28 8.99
CA GLY A 44 32.65 -2.90 9.44
C GLY A 44 32.79 -1.88 8.30
N SER A 45 32.81 -2.32 7.04
CA SER A 45 32.90 -1.42 5.89
C SER A 45 31.63 -0.58 5.73
N ARG A 46 31.83 0.70 5.39
CA ARG A 46 30.76 1.65 5.05
C ARG A 46 30.61 1.84 3.53
N THR A 47 31.42 1.14 2.75
CA THR A 47 31.32 1.20 1.29
C THR A 47 30.05 0.48 0.84
N PRO A 48 29.15 1.14 0.11
CA PRO A 48 27.96 0.49 -0.42
C PRO A 48 28.37 -0.56 -1.46
N ALA A 49 27.75 -1.74 -1.40
CA ALA A 49 27.92 -2.76 -2.41
C ALA A 49 27.27 -2.30 -3.73
N VAL A 50 28.01 -2.39 -4.82
CA VAL A 50 27.47 -2.16 -6.17
C VAL A 50 26.62 -3.38 -6.55
N HIS A 51 25.32 -3.17 -6.73
CA HIS A 51 24.41 -4.23 -7.15
C HIS A 51 24.43 -4.33 -8.67
N ARG A 52 25.43 -5.03 -9.21
CA ARG A 52 25.45 -5.48 -10.60
C ARG A 52 25.32 -6.99 -10.63
N ILE A 53 24.08 -7.46 -10.70
CA ILE A 53 23.70 -8.85 -10.43
C ILE A 53 22.79 -9.38 -11.54
N PRO A 54 22.75 -10.70 -11.80
CA PRO A 54 21.69 -11.26 -12.65
C PRO A 54 20.33 -10.97 -12.00
N LEU A 55 19.32 -10.66 -12.83
CA LEU A 55 17.94 -10.70 -12.39
C LEU A 55 17.38 -12.09 -12.65
N ASN A 56 16.55 -12.57 -11.73
CA ASN A 56 15.88 -13.85 -11.85
C ASN A 56 14.35 -13.65 -11.83
N ASP A 57 13.64 -14.53 -12.52
CA ASP A 57 12.19 -14.64 -12.44
C ASP A 57 11.74 -15.48 -11.23
N GLU A 58 10.43 -15.66 -11.06
CA GLU A 58 9.85 -16.41 -9.93
C GLU A 58 10.29 -17.88 -9.87
N PHE A 59 10.71 -18.46 -11.01
CA PHE A 59 11.20 -19.84 -11.10
C PHE A 59 12.72 -19.93 -10.88
N GLY A 60 13.36 -18.81 -10.54
CA GLY A 60 14.80 -18.71 -10.36
C GLY A 60 15.59 -18.76 -11.66
N GLN A 61 14.94 -18.62 -12.82
CA GLN A 61 15.63 -18.56 -14.10
C GLN A 61 16.16 -17.15 -14.34
N LYS A 62 17.37 -17.08 -14.88
CA LYS A 62 18.02 -15.82 -15.19
C LYS A 62 17.30 -15.12 -16.34
N ILE A 63 16.94 -13.86 -16.12
CA ILE A 63 16.33 -13.01 -17.15
C ILE A 63 17.38 -12.59 -18.17
N ILE A 64 17.10 -12.89 -19.44
CA ILE A 64 17.87 -12.40 -20.59
C ILE A 64 17.00 -11.37 -21.34
N PRO A 65 17.34 -10.06 -21.32
CA PRO A 65 16.51 -8.99 -21.90
C PRO A 65 16.22 -9.09 -23.41
N SER A 66 16.96 -9.94 -24.11
CA SER A 66 16.79 -10.18 -25.55
C SER A 66 15.89 -11.37 -25.87
N GLU A 67 15.48 -12.15 -24.88
CA GLU A 67 14.51 -13.22 -25.11
C GLU A 67 13.17 -12.67 -25.59
N PRO A 68 12.39 -13.44 -26.37
CA PRO A 68 11.12 -12.97 -26.90
C PRO A 68 10.07 -12.63 -25.82
N ASN A 69 9.99 -13.46 -24.77
CA ASN A 69 8.97 -13.36 -23.72
C ASN A 69 9.60 -13.57 -22.32
N PRO A 70 10.49 -12.67 -21.87
CA PRO A 70 11.11 -12.82 -20.56
C PRO A 70 10.08 -12.58 -19.46
N LEU A 71 10.17 -13.37 -18.40
CA LEU A 71 9.33 -13.22 -17.21
C LEU A 71 9.71 -11.96 -16.39
N PRO A 72 8.79 -11.43 -15.57
CA PRO A 72 9.10 -10.31 -14.69
C PRO A 72 10.12 -10.71 -13.61
N PHE A 73 10.86 -9.70 -13.15
CA PHE A 73 11.79 -9.82 -12.05
C PHE A 73 11.05 -10.25 -10.78
N SER A 74 11.58 -11.27 -10.10
CA SER A 74 11.19 -11.69 -8.76
C SER A 74 12.22 -11.15 -7.76
N ALA A 75 11.73 -10.38 -6.79
CA ALA A 75 12.55 -9.90 -5.67
C ALA A 75 12.99 -11.07 -4.80
N ARG A 76 12.13 -12.07 -4.64
CA ARG A 76 12.42 -13.29 -3.87
C ARG A 76 13.64 -14.00 -4.43
N THR A 77 13.66 -14.34 -5.71
CA THR A 77 14.74 -15.14 -6.29
C THR A 77 15.98 -14.31 -6.67
N THR A 78 15.81 -13.02 -6.96
CA THR A 78 16.95 -12.15 -7.31
C THR A 78 17.73 -11.70 -6.07
N CYS A 79 17.04 -11.39 -4.96
CA CYS A 79 17.69 -10.88 -3.76
C CYS A 79 18.12 -11.99 -2.78
N ALA A 80 17.44 -13.15 -2.79
CA ALA A 80 17.71 -14.28 -1.89
C ALA A 80 19.18 -14.72 -1.78
N PRO A 81 20.00 -14.73 -2.87
CA PRO A 81 21.40 -15.13 -2.77
C PRO A 81 22.23 -14.30 -1.77
N CYS A 82 21.78 -13.10 -1.40
CA CYS A 82 22.46 -12.23 -0.43
C CYS A 82 21.57 -11.78 0.74
N HIS A 83 20.24 -11.86 0.59
CA HIS A 83 19.27 -11.39 1.57
C HIS A 83 18.19 -12.44 1.79
N ASP A 84 18.14 -13.05 2.96
CA ASP A 84 17.13 -14.07 3.27
C ASP A 84 15.70 -13.50 3.27
N TYR A 85 14.96 -13.80 2.21
CA TYR A 85 13.59 -13.33 1.99
C TYR A 85 12.64 -13.81 3.10
N GLU A 86 12.86 -15.01 3.63
CA GLU A 86 12.01 -15.59 4.68
C GLU A 86 12.21 -14.86 6.01
N THR A 87 13.42 -14.36 6.27
CA THR A 87 13.66 -13.42 7.38
C THR A 87 13.01 -12.06 7.11
N VAL A 88 13.15 -11.50 5.90
CA VAL A 88 12.55 -10.20 5.53
C VAL A 88 11.03 -10.19 5.69
N LYS A 89 10.33 -11.24 5.25
CA LYS A 89 8.86 -11.30 5.28
C LYS A 89 8.27 -11.27 6.70
N THR A 90 9.08 -11.46 7.74
CA THR A 90 8.65 -11.32 9.14
C THR A 90 8.56 -9.85 9.61
N GLY A 91 9.01 -8.90 8.78
CA GLY A 91 9.03 -7.48 9.09
C GLY A 91 7.66 -6.86 9.32
N ARG A 92 7.62 -5.71 10.02
CA ARG A 92 6.37 -5.06 10.46
C ARG A 92 5.43 -4.64 9.31
N HIS A 93 5.97 -4.42 8.12
CA HIS A 93 5.19 -4.08 6.94
C HIS A 93 4.48 -5.28 6.31
N PHE A 94 4.91 -6.50 6.60
CA PHE A 94 4.46 -7.72 5.92
C PHE A 94 3.75 -8.69 6.86
N ASN A 95 3.98 -8.56 8.18
CA ASN A 95 3.53 -9.53 9.18
C ASN A 95 2.16 -9.24 9.81
N ALA A 96 1.34 -8.34 9.24
CA ALA A 96 0.10 -7.92 9.88
C ALA A 96 -0.91 -9.07 10.09
N ALA A 97 -0.90 -10.06 9.18
CA ALA A 97 -1.72 -11.27 9.25
C ALA A 97 -1.08 -12.40 10.08
N SER A 98 0.18 -12.27 10.51
CA SER A 98 0.84 -13.29 11.31
C SER A 98 0.28 -13.30 12.75
N PRO A 99 -0.24 -14.44 13.24
CA PRO A 99 -0.87 -14.52 14.56
C PRO A 99 0.16 -14.33 15.70
N ASP A 100 1.41 -14.72 15.46
CA ASP A 100 2.48 -14.71 16.47
C ASP A 100 3.27 -13.39 16.49
N ALA A 101 3.06 -12.51 15.51
CA ALA A 101 3.81 -11.26 15.39
C ALA A 101 3.29 -10.19 16.38
N PRO A 102 4.13 -9.66 17.30
CA PRO A 102 3.73 -8.62 18.24
C PRO A 102 3.14 -7.40 17.52
N ALA A 103 1.89 -7.08 17.84
CA ALA A 103 1.20 -5.92 17.26
C ALA A 103 1.76 -4.58 17.74
N GLY A 104 2.26 -4.54 18.98
CA GLY A 104 2.59 -3.32 19.72
C GLY A 104 1.48 -2.25 19.62
N ARG A 105 1.84 -0.96 19.59
CA ARG A 105 0.85 0.13 19.44
C ARG A 105 0.02 0.01 18.15
N PRO A 106 -1.28 0.38 18.16
CA PRO A 106 -2.07 0.48 16.94
C PRO A 106 -1.47 1.46 15.92
N GLY A 107 -1.58 1.10 14.64
CA GLY A 107 -1.21 1.96 13.51
C GLY A 107 -2.44 2.50 12.77
N GLU A 108 -2.22 3.08 11.59
CA GLU A 108 -3.31 3.48 10.70
C GLU A 108 -3.99 2.23 10.08
N PRO A 109 -5.30 2.02 10.29
CA PRO A 109 -6.04 0.93 9.65
C PRO A 109 -6.23 1.17 8.15
N TRP A 110 -6.56 0.12 7.42
CA TRP A 110 -7.01 0.25 6.04
C TRP A 110 -8.47 0.70 6.02
N ILE A 111 -8.84 1.65 5.16
CA ILE A 111 -10.23 2.13 5.11
C ILE A 111 -10.90 1.62 3.84
N TRP A 112 -11.85 0.70 3.98
CA TRP A 112 -12.71 0.29 2.88
C TRP A 112 -13.73 1.39 2.61
N LEU A 113 -13.40 2.22 1.62
CA LEU A 113 -14.22 3.32 1.15
C LEU A 113 -14.95 2.90 -0.12
N ASP A 114 -16.26 3.04 -0.11
CA ASP A 114 -17.10 3.03 -1.30
C ASP A 114 -18.07 4.23 -1.25
N GLU A 115 -17.87 5.20 -2.13
CA GLU A 115 -18.64 6.45 -2.11
C GLU A 115 -20.09 6.24 -2.54
N ARG A 116 -20.36 5.26 -3.41
CA ARG A 116 -21.71 5.01 -3.93
C ARG A 116 -22.66 4.54 -2.85
N THR A 117 -22.22 3.60 -2.03
CA THR A 117 -22.97 3.11 -0.87
C THR A 117 -22.77 3.99 0.37
N GLY A 118 -21.83 4.93 0.35
CA GLY A 118 -21.46 5.74 1.51
C GLY A 118 -20.70 4.95 2.58
N THR A 119 -20.06 3.85 2.20
CA THR A 119 -19.35 2.93 3.10
C THR A 119 -17.94 3.43 3.40
N GLN A 120 -17.56 3.41 4.67
CA GLN A 120 -16.26 3.75 5.24
C GLN A 120 -16.01 2.85 6.44
N ILE A 121 -15.36 1.71 6.21
CA ILE A 121 -15.11 0.69 7.24
C ILE A 121 -13.61 0.62 7.53
N PRO A 122 -13.17 0.87 8.78
CA PRO A 122 -11.78 0.65 9.16
C PRO A 122 -11.50 -0.85 9.34
N LEU A 123 -10.47 -1.33 8.67
CA LEU A 123 -10.04 -2.72 8.59
C LEU A 123 -8.62 -2.89 9.13
N SER A 124 -8.39 -4.00 9.84
CA SER A 124 -7.05 -4.44 10.22
C SER A 124 -7.04 -5.94 10.45
N GLU A 125 -5.98 -6.60 9.97
CA GLU A 125 -5.70 -8.00 10.37
C GLU A 125 -5.38 -8.11 11.86
N ARG A 126 -4.88 -7.03 12.46
CA ARG A 126 -4.60 -6.96 13.89
C ARG A 126 -5.88 -6.60 14.64
N SER A 127 -6.11 -7.28 15.76
CA SER A 127 -7.28 -7.11 16.65
C SER A 127 -7.24 -5.80 17.45
N TRP A 128 -7.17 -4.65 16.79
CA TRP A 128 -7.23 -3.34 17.43
C TRP A 128 -8.66 -2.95 17.80
N LYS A 129 -8.81 -2.06 18.78
CA LYS A 129 -10.13 -1.54 19.14
C LYS A 129 -10.66 -0.62 18.04
N GLY A 130 -11.94 -0.79 17.67
CA GLY A 130 -12.62 0.10 16.73
C GLY A 130 -12.37 -0.17 15.24
N VAL A 131 -11.79 -1.33 14.92
CA VAL A 131 -11.60 -1.81 13.54
C VAL A 131 -12.26 -3.17 13.38
N PHE A 132 -12.57 -3.55 12.13
CA PHE A 132 -13.09 -4.87 11.78
C PHE A 132 -11.98 -5.74 11.21
N LYS A 133 -12.02 -7.05 11.46
CA LYS A 133 -11.14 -7.97 10.74
C LYS A 133 -11.68 -8.14 9.31
N PRO A 134 -10.81 -8.17 8.29
CA PRO A 134 -11.23 -8.46 6.92
C PRO A 134 -12.04 -9.74 6.78
N ALA A 135 -11.61 -10.82 7.46
CA ALA A 135 -12.30 -12.11 7.44
C ALA A 135 -13.76 -12.05 7.97
N ASP A 136 -14.05 -11.18 8.95
CA ASP A 136 -15.41 -11.00 9.49
C ASP A 136 -16.38 -10.40 8.44
N LEU A 137 -15.83 -9.81 7.39
CA LEU A 137 -16.53 -9.25 6.24
C LEU A 137 -16.33 -10.09 4.98
N SER A 138 -15.85 -11.33 5.12
CA SER A 138 -15.58 -12.24 4.00
C SER A 138 -14.66 -11.64 2.93
N LEU A 139 -13.71 -10.80 3.36
CA LEU A 139 -12.63 -10.33 2.49
C LEU A 139 -11.48 -11.33 2.53
N SER A 140 -11.13 -11.83 1.35
CA SER A 140 -9.95 -12.67 1.14
C SER A 140 -8.67 -11.84 1.00
N SER A 141 -7.51 -12.51 1.04
CA SER A 141 -6.21 -11.93 0.70
C SER A 141 -6.21 -11.28 -0.70
N TRP A 142 -6.94 -11.88 -1.65
CA TRP A 142 -7.16 -11.33 -2.99
C TRP A 142 -7.90 -9.99 -2.93
N ASP A 143 -9.03 -9.94 -2.21
CA ASP A 143 -9.81 -8.70 -2.06
C ASP A 143 -9.00 -7.59 -1.39
N LEU A 144 -8.24 -7.92 -0.34
CA LEU A 144 -7.36 -6.97 0.34
C LEU A 144 -6.28 -6.41 -0.60
N THR A 145 -5.70 -7.28 -1.44
CA THR A 145 -4.68 -6.88 -2.42
C THR A 145 -5.27 -5.95 -3.47
N LEU A 146 -6.47 -6.20 -3.98
CA LEU A 146 -7.10 -5.29 -4.94
C LEU A 146 -7.60 -3.99 -4.29
N LEU A 147 -8.11 -4.05 -3.05
CA LEU A 147 -8.61 -2.88 -2.33
C LEU A 147 -7.49 -1.94 -1.87
N PHE A 148 -6.32 -2.47 -1.50
CA PHE A 148 -5.29 -1.71 -0.79
C PHE A 148 -3.88 -1.87 -1.36
N GLY A 149 -3.65 -2.81 -2.29
CA GLY A 149 -2.34 -3.14 -2.85
C GLY A 149 -1.61 -1.97 -3.49
N ARG A 150 -2.34 -0.95 -3.96
CA ARG A 150 -1.77 0.34 -4.41
C ARG A 150 -0.80 0.97 -3.40
N HIS A 151 -0.98 0.72 -2.10
CA HIS A 151 -0.14 1.22 -1.01
C HIS A 151 0.41 0.08 -0.13
N PHE A 152 0.23 -1.18 -0.53
CA PHE A 152 1.00 -2.28 0.05
C PHE A 152 2.43 -2.24 -0.49
N PRO A 153 3.43 -2.61 0.33
CA PRO A 153 4.80 -2.79 -0.14
C PRO A 153 5.02 -4.15 -0.83
N GLY A 154 3.96 -4.86 -1.21
CA GLY A 154 3.99 -6.29 -1.55
C GLY A 154 4.04 -7.17 -0.30
N GLY A 155 4.09 -8.50 -0.50
CA GLY A 155 4.05 -9.48 0.57
C GLY A 155 2.79 -9.45 1.42
N GLY A 156 2.81 -10.14 2.56
CA GLY A 156 1.66 -10.22 3.47
C GLY A 156 0.41 -10.72 2.73
N PRO A 157 -0.72 -9.99 2.75
CA PRO A 157 -1.93 -10.39 2.02
C PRO A 157 -1.76 -10.51 0.50
N ALA A 158 -0.70 -9.95 -0.08
CA ALA A 158 -0.41 -10.05 -1.51
C ALA A 158 0.42 -11.30 -1.89
N GLU A 159 0.83 -12.08 -0.88
CA GLU A 159 1.48 -13.38 -1.01
C GLU A 159 0.88 -14.38 -0.01
N PRO A 160 -0.41 -14.76 -0.16
CA PRO A 160 -1.01 -15.76 0.74
C PRO A 160 -0.32 -17.12 0.59
N GLU A 161 -0.37 -17.94 1.63
CA GLU A 161 0.00 -19.35 1.51
C GLU A 161 -1.08 -20.09 0.68
N PRO A 162 -0.75 -21.19 -0.03
CA PRO A 162 -1.68 -21.88 -0.92
C PRO A 162 -3.01 -22.27 -0.27
N GLU A 163 -3.00 -22.59 1.03
CA GLU A 163 -4.18 -22.97 1.80
C GLU A 163 -5.14 -21.80 2.10
N ASP A 164 -4.62 -20.57 2.03
CA ASP A 164 -5.36 -19.32 2.24
C ASP A 164 -5.90 -18.73 0.92
N GLU A 165 -5.61 -19.36 -0.22
CA GLU A 165 -6.13 -18.96 -1.52
C GLU A 165 -7.59 -19.43 -1.70
N THR A 166 -8.47 -18.53 -2.12
CA THR A 166 -9.88 -18.87 -2.39
C THR A 166 -10.07 -19.26 -3.85
N PRO A 167 -11.06 -20.11 -4.20
CA PRO A 167 -11.30 -20.53 -5.59
C PRO A 167 -11.55 -19.38 -6.58
N ASP A 168 -12.08 -18.25 -6.09
CA ASP A 168 -12.36 -17.06 -6.91
C ASP A 168 -11.12 -16.14 -7.05
N SER A 169 -10.02 -16.42 -6.34
CA SER A 169 -8.78 -15.66 -6.42
C SER A 169 -8.05 -15.97 -7.73
N ARG A 170 -7.59 -14.93 -8.44
CA ARG A 170 -6.93 -15.06 -9.75
C ARG A 170 -5.41 -15.02 -9.65
N TRP A 171 -4.84 -15.68 -8.62
CA TRP A 171 -3.39 -15.70 -8.38
C TRP A 171 -2.59 -16.36 -9.50
N SER A 172 -3.14 -17.38 -10.17
CA SER A 172 -2.51 -18.00 -11.35
C SER A 172 -2.32 -17.00 -12.50
N VAL A 173 -3.37 -16.25 -12.81
CA VAL A 173 -3.37 -15.23 -13.88
C VAL A 173 -2.47 -14.05 -13.51
N SER A 174 -2.60 -13.57 -12.28
CA SER A 174 -2.04 -12.29 -11.84
C SER A 174 -0.62 -12.41 -11.29
N GLY A 175 -0.27 -13.62 -10.84
CA GLY A 175 0.80 -13.89 -9.88
C GLY A 175 0.58 -13.24 -8.52
N LYS A 176 1.50 -13.51 -7.60
CA LYS A 176 1.56 -12.85 -6.29
C LYS A 176 2.34 -11.54 -6.41
N ALA A 177 2.01 -10.56 -5.58
CA ALA A 177 2.77 -9.31 -5.50
C ALA A 177 3.82 -9.44 -4.39
N GLU A 178 5.01 -9.92 -4.77
CA GLU A 178 6.15 -10.06 -3.88
C GLU A 178 6.53 -8.74 -3.19
N ILE A 179 7.23 -8.84 -2.05
CA ILE A 179 7.86 -7.72 -1.36
C ILE A 179 8.67 -6.90 -2.37
N ASN A 180 8.23 -5.68 -2.61
CA ASN A 180 8.84 -4.77 -3.56
C ASN A 180 10.08 -4.11 -2.93
N CYS A 181 11.19 -4.85 -2.90
CA CYS A 181 12.47 -4.37 -2.37
C CYS A 181 12.86 -3.01 -2.97
N LEU A 182 12.72 -2.87 -4.29
CA LEU A 182 13.06 -1.65 -5.04
C LEU A 182 12.10 -0.48 -4.73
N GLY A 183 10.87 -0.76 -4.29
CA GLY A 183 9.93 0.23 -3.79
C GLY A 183 10.47 1.06 -2.62
N CYS A 184 11.33 0.47 -1.79
CA CYS A 184 11.98 1.14 -0.67
C CYS A 184 13.43 1.50 -0.97
N HIS A 185 14.18 0.55 -1.54
CA HIS A 185 15.63 0.61 -1.66
C HIS A 185 16.13 1.21 -2.98
N SER A 186 15.28 1.48 -3.97
CA SER A 186 15.77 2.09 -5.22
C SER A 186 16.23 3.53 -4.98
N ALA A 187 17.46 3.81 -5.38
CA ALA A 187 18.02 5.14 -5.54
C ALA A 187 17.74 5.73 -6.95
N SER A 188 17.17 4.95 -7.87
CA SER A 188 16.84 5.44 -9.19
C SER A 188 15.70 6.46 -9.14
N GLY A 189 15.85 7.57 -9.87
CA GLY A 189 14.77 8.54 -10.09
C GLY A 189 13.62 8.00 -10.96
N ILE A 190 13.79 6.81 -11.55
CA ILE A 190 12.77 6.14 -12.37
C ILE A 190 11.73 5.42 -11.51
N GLN A 191 12.08 5.07 -10.25
CA GLN A 191 11.17 4.39 -9.33
C GLN A 191 9.83 5.14 -9.22
N ASN A 192 8.74 4.46 -9.54
CA ASN A 192 7.44 5.06 -9.75
C ASN A 192 6.33 4.32 -8.99
N HIS A 193 5.94 4.88 -7.85
CA HIS A 193 4.84 4.36 -7.05
C HIS A 193 3.47 4.43 -7.77
N SER A 194 3.27 5.42 -8.64
CA SER A 194 2.04 5.49 -9.42
C SER A 194 1.95 4.35 -10.44
N GLU A 195 3.09 3.91 -10.97
CA GLU A 195 3.13 2.76 -11.86
C GLU A 195 2.84 1.47 -11.11
N TRP A 196 3.39 1.28 -9.91
CA TRP A 196 2.99 0.19 -9.01
C TRP A 196 1.47 0.14 -8.84
N ALA A 197 0.85 1.25 -8.44
CA ALA A 197 -0.59 1.31 -8.22
C ALA A 197 -1.42 0.97 -9.48
N LYS A 198 -0.99 1.40 -10.67
CA LYS A 198 -1.65 1.04 -11.94
C LYS A 198 -1.55 -0.45 -12.23
N GLN A 199 -0.40 -1.06 -12.02
CA GLN A 199 -0.22 -2.50 -12.27
C GLN A 199 -1.07 -3.33 -11.29
N ILE A 200 -1.18 -2.91 -10.03
CA ILE A 200 -2.11 -3.54 -9.07
C ILE A 200 -3.56 -3.48 -9.60
N LEU A 201 -4.04 -2.32 -10.08
CA LEU A 201 -5.40 -2.21 -10.62
C LEU A 201 -5.64 -2.99 -11.92
N ARG A 202 -4.58 -3.31 -12.65
CA ARG A 202 -4.64 -4.15 -13.86
C ARG A 202 -4.62 -5.65 -13.54
N GLU A 203 -4.56 -6.01 -12.25
CA GLU A 203 -4.26 -7.35 -11.76
C GLU A 203 -2.89 -7.87 -12.23
N ASN A 204 -1.97 -7.00 -12.66
CA ASN A 204 -0.63 -7.37 -13.11
C ASN A 204 0.33 -7.51 -11.90
N LEU A 205 -0.06 -8.26 -10.88
CA LEU A 205 0.58 -8.24 -9.56
C LEU A 205 2.06 -8.67 -9.61
N ARG A 206 2.37 -9.76 -10.32
CA ARG A 206 3.76 -10.27 -10.53
C ARG A 206 4.67 -9.27 -11.23
N TRP A 207 4.11 -8.49 -12.14
CA TRP A 207 4.84 -7.56 -12.98
C TRP A 207 5.01 -6.18 -12.33
N ALA A 208 4.28 -5.90 -11.25
CA ALA A 208 4.19 -4.57 -10.65
C ALA A 208 5.54 -4.02 -10.20
N ALA A 209 6.40 -4.84 -9.57
CA ALA A 209 7.73 -4.41 -9.14
C ALA A 209 8.66 -4.10 -10.32
N THR A 210 8.61 -4.90 -11.38
CA THR A 210 9.40 -4.70 -12.61
C THR A 210 9.03 -3.39 -13.29
N ALA A 211 7.73 -3.11 -13.43
CA ALA A 211 7.23 -1.86 -14.00
C ALA A 211 7.61 -0.65 -13.13
N ALA A 212 7.34 -0.73 -11.84
CA ALA A 212 7.52 0.39 -10.91
C ALA A 212 8.99 0.77 -10.73
N SER A 213 9.91 -0.19 -10.82
CA SER A 213 11.36 0.06 -10.72
C SER A 213 11.99 0.62 -11.99
N GLY A 214 11.27 0.58 -13.11
CA GLY A 214 11.79 0.98 -14.41
C GLY A 214 12.74 -0.04 -15.03
N LEU A 215 12.78 -1.27 -14.53
CA LEU A 215 13.58 -2.35 -15.12
C LEU A 215 13.08 -2.74 -16.52
N GLY A 216 11.78 -2.60 -16.75
CA GLY A 216 11.17 -2.82 -18.04
C GLY A 216 9.79 -2.20 -18.15
N GLU A 217 9.35 -1.99 -19.38
CA GLU A 217 7.96 -1.62 -19.68
C GLU A 217 7.06 -2.84 -19.54
N VAL A 218 5.96 -2.69 -18.80
CA VAL A 218 4.96 -3.75 -18.62
C VAL A 218 3.68 -3.40 -19.37
N GLY A 219 3.35 -4.21 -20.37
CA GLY A 219 2.12 -4.14 -21.13
C GLY A 219 1.14 -5.24 -20.73
N GLY A 220 -0.02 -5.30 -21.41
CA GLY A 220 -1.09 -6.26 -21.11
C GLY A 220 -1.85 -5.96 -19.82
N ILE A 221 -2.99 -6.63 -19.64
CA ILE A 221 -3.90 -6.41 -18.50
C ILE A 221 -4.50 -7.76 -18.08
N ALA A 222 -3.99 -8.32 -16.99
CA ALA A 222 -4.43 -9.61 -16.45
C ALA A 222 -5.93 -9.64 -16.11
N SER A 223 -6.50 -8.51 -15.68
CA SER A 223 -7.93 -8.41 -15.37
C SER A 223 -8.85 -8.59 -16.58
N ARG A 224 -8.31 -8.61 -17.80
CA ARG A 224 -9.06 -8.86 -19.05
C ARG A 224 -8.95 -10.29 -19.55
N LEU A 225 -8.07 -11.09 -18.98
CA LEU A 225 -7.88 -12.48 -19.35
C LEU A 225 -8.92 -13.39 -18.68
N ALA A 226 -9.16 -14.56 -19.26
CA ALA A 226 -9.94 -15.61 -18.62
C ALA A 226 -9.30 -16.04 -17.29
N GLY A 227 -10.12 -16.46 -16.31
CA GLY A 227 -9.61 -16.95 -15.02
C GLY A 227 -8.79 -18.24 -15.12
N THR A 228 -8.88 -18.94 -16.26
CA THR A 228 -8.15 -20.17 -16.55
C THR A 228 -6.83 -19.93 -17.27
N TRP A 229 -6.51 -18.68 -17.65
CA TRP A 229 -5.24 -18.38 -18.30
C TRP A 229 -4.09 -18.55 -17.30
N ASP A 230 -3.01 -19.18 -17.74
CA ASP A 230 -1.75 -19.28 -17.03
C ASP A 230 -0.61 -18.69 -17.88
N ILE A 231 0.49 -18.31 -17.24
CA ILE A 231 1.64 -17.74 -17.94
C ILE A 231 2.24 -18.70 -18.98
N ALA A 232 2.10 -20.01 -18.77
CA ALA A 232 2.52 -21.03 -19.73
C ALA A 232 1.69 -21.02 -21.03
N ASP A 233 0.47 -20.48 -21.02
CA ASP A 233 -0.37 -20.35 -22.23
C ASP A 233 0.19 -19.30 -23.19
N GLY A 234 0.99 -18.36 -22.69
CA GLY A 234 1.61 -17.31 -23.49
C GLY A 234 0.62 -16.25 -23.97
N PRO A 235 0.88 -15.62 -25.15
CA PRO A 235 0.01 -14.59 -25.70
C PRO A 235 -1.42 -15.11 -25.94
N ASN A 236 -2.41 -14.27 -25.70
CA ASN A 236 -3.80 -14.61 -25.99
C ASN A 236 -4.01 -14.79 -27.51
N PRO A 237 -4.36 -16.00 -27.98
CA PRO A 237 -4.51 -16.26 -29.41
C PRO A 237 -5.77 -15.62 -30.00
N ASP A 238 -6.79 -15.37 -29.16
CA ASP A 238 -8.11 -14.91 -29.59
C ASP A 238 -8.22 -13.37 -29.62
N ASP A 239 -7.35 -12.67 -28.90
CA ASP A 239 -7.41 -11.21 -28.78
C ASP A 239 -6.03 -10.58 -28.51
N SER A 240 -5.52 -9.85 -29.51
CA SER A 240 -4.24 -9.16 -29.47
C SER A 240 -4.35 -7.64 -29.24
N GLU A 241 -5.56 -7.11 -29.06
CA GLU A 241 -5.81 -5.68 -28.92
C GLU A 241 -6.36 -5.30 -27.54
N TRP A 242 -7.29 -6.09 -27.00
CA TRP A 242 -7.99 -5.78 -25.76
C TRP A 242 -7.54 -6.66 -24.60
N ALA A 243 -7.66 -7.98 -24.70
CA ALA A 243 -7.26 -8.96 -23.69
C ALA A 243 -5.82 -9.46 -23.90
N VAL A 244 -4.88 -8.53 -24.06
CA VAL A 244 -3.45 -8.82 -24.23
C VAL A 244 -2.86 -9.34 -22.93
N ALA A 245 -2.21 -10.51 -23.02
CA ALA A 245 -1.51 -11.10 -21.88
C ALA A 245 -0.38 -10.19 -21.36
N PRO A 246 -0.17 -10.09 -20.03
CA PRO A 246 0.92 -9.29 -19.49
C PRO A 246 2.29 -9.73 -19.99
N PHE A 247 3.14 -8.76 -20.30
CA PHE A 247 4.50 -9.01 -20.79
C PHE A 247 5.47 -7.94 -20.28
N VAL A 248 6.77 -8.25 -20.32
CA VAL A 248 7.85 -7.29 -20.01
C VAL A 248 8.70 -7.03 -21.24
N LYS A 249 8.98 -5.76 -21.51
CA LYS A 249 10.07 -5.32 -22.38
C LYS A 249 11.15 -4.67 -21.52
N TYR A 250 12.19 -5.43 -21.19
CA TYR A 250 13.29 -4.93 -20.37
C TYR A 250 14.08 -3.82 -21.08
N ASP A 251 14.50 -2.82 -20.30
CA ASP A 251 15.45 -1.82 -20.79
C ASP A 251 16.84 -2.46 -20.87
N ARG A 252 17.26 -2.79 -22.10
CA ARG A 252 18.54 -3.43 -22.37
C ARG A 252 19.74 -2.57 -21.94
N ALA A 253 19.57 -1.25 -21.80
CA ALA A 253 20.65 -0.36 -21.36
C ALA A 253 21.01 -0.56 -19.87
N LEU A 254 20.12 -1.18 -19.09
CA LEU A 254 20.37 -1.50 -17.68
C LEU A 254 21.22 -2.75 -17.49
N PHE A 255 21.40 -3.55 -18.54
CA PHE A 255 22.10 -4.82 -18.51
C PHE A 255 23.45 -4.73 -19.19
N ASP A 256 24.45 -5.40 -18.61
CA ASP A 256 25.74 -5.57 -19.26
C ASP A 256 25.76 -6.75 -20.24
N SER A 257 26.92 -6.98 -20.88
CA SER A 257 27.11 -8.08 -21.83
C SER A 257 27.03 -9.47 -21.19
N LYS A 258 27.01 -9.58 -19.86
CA LYS A 258 26.79 -10.81 -19.11
C LYS A 258 25.34 -10.96 -18.65
N HIS A 259 24.44 -10.08 -19.10
CA HIS A 259 23.03 -10.01 -18.66
C HIS A 259 22.91 -9.80 -17.15
N GLN A 260 23.82 -9.04 -16.54
CA GLN A 260 23.66 -8.55 -15.17
C GLN A 260 23.07 -7.15 -15.22
N ALA A 261 22.01 -6.90 -14.46
CA ALA A 261 21.41 -5.58 -14.34
C ALA A 261 22.14 -4.76 -13.28
N PHE A 262 22.29 -3.47 -13.53
CA PHE A 262 22.66 -2.52 -12.49
C PHE A 262 21.42 -2.05 -11.74
N LEU A 263 21.39 -2.30 -10.42
CA LEU A 263 20.37 -1.80 -9.51
C LEU A 263 20.99 -0.68 -8.67
N ASP A 264 20.47 0.54 -8.82
CA ASP A 264 20.87 1.66 -7.97
C ASP A 264 20.16 1.53 -6.62
N ILE A 265 20.90 1.12 -5.58
CA ILE A 265 20.36 0.79 -4.26
C ILE A 265 20.82 1.82 -3.21
N ALA A 266 19.85 2.37 -2.48
CA ALA A 266 20.06 3.23 -1.31
C ALA A 266 20.04 2.40 -0.01
N TYR A 267 21.08 2.57 0.80
CA TYR A 267 21.08 2.18 2.20
C TYR A 267 21.65 3.33 3.06
N PRO A 268 20.85 3.91 3.97
CA PRO A 268 19.43 3.62 4.23
C PRO A 268 18.48 4.02 3.05
N PRO A 269 17.24 3.51 3.02
CA PRO A 269 16.20 4.00 2.10
C PRO A 269 16.00 5.52 2.16
N ARG A 270 15.59 6.11 1.04
CA ARG A 270 15.26 7.55 0.98
C ARG A 270 13.88 7.82 1.57
N ASP A 271 13.71 8.97 2.23
CA ASP A 271 12.43 9.37 2.85
C ASP A 271 11.27 9.43 1.86
N SER A 272 11.55 9.80 0.60
CA SER A 272 10.53 9.81 -0.46
C SER A 272 9.88 8.45 -0.67
N SER A 273 10.62 7.36 -0.47
CA SER A 273 10.10 5.99 -0.58
C SER A 273 9.10 5.70 0.55
N CYS A 274 9.38 6.16 1.77
CA CYS A 274 8.46 6.03 2.90
C CYS A 274 7.22 6.92 2.71
N LEU A 275 7.42 8.17 2.29
CA LEU A 275 6.37 9.18 2.16
C LEU A 275 5.37 8.89 1.03
N ALA A 276 5.69 7.98 0.10
CA ALA A 276 4.74 7.47 -0.88
C ALA A 276 3.51 6.82 -0.20
N CYS A 277 3.71 6.15 0.94
CA CYS A 277 2.64 5.50 1.72
C CYS A 277 2.36 6.17 3.08
N HIS A 278 3.32 6.92 3.63
CA HIS A 278 3.23 7.50 4.98
C HIS A 278 3.00 9.02 5.02
N SER A 279 2.86 9.69 3.87
CA SER A 279 2.58 11.13 3.88
C SER A 279 1.19 11.44 4.45
N ALA A 280 1.13 12.54 5.19
CA ALA A 280 -0.10 13.15 5.66
C ALA A 280 0.00 14.67 5.52
N ALA A 281 -1.12 15.33 5.25
CA ALA A 281 -1.17 16.79 5.14
C ALA A 281 -2.55 17.35 5.54
N PRO A 282 -2.62 18.59 6.07
CA PRO A 282 -3.88 19.29 6.24
C PRO A 282 -4.67 19.35 4.94
N ALA A 283 -5.96 19.02 5.02
CA ALA A 283 -6.85 19.02 3.87
C ALA A 283 -6.99 20.45 3.30
N GLY A 284 -6.88 20.58 1.97
CA GLY A 284 -6.98 21.87 1.28
C GLY A 284 -5.77 22.79 1.40
N SER A 285 -4.71 22.39 2.12
CA SER A 285 -3.45 23.15 2.15
C SER A 285 -2.76 23.18 0.79
N ARG A 286 -2.09 24.30 0.48
CA ARG A 286 -1.24 24.38 -0.72
C ARG A 286 0.10 23.73 -0.38
N LYS A 287 0.69 23.00 -1.34
CA LYS A 287 1.99 22.35 -1.14
C LYS A 287 3.09 23.29 -0.64
N PHE A 288 3.12 24.54 -1.10
CA PHE A 288 4.11 25.54 -0.66
C PHE A 288 3.94 25.98 0.80
N ASP A 289 2.74 25.87 1.36
CA ASP A 289 2.47 26.24 2.77
C ASP A 289 2.75 25.08 3.73
N TYR A 290 2.99 23.88 3.21
CA TYR A 290 3.23 22.70 4.04
C TYR A 290 4.68 22.66 4.49
N GLU A 291 4.90 22.81 5.80
CA GLU A 291 6.20 22.62 6.43
C GLU A 291 6.44 21.14 6.72
N GLY A 292 7.65 20.65 6.41
CA GLY A 292 8.05 19.28 6.68
C GLY A 292 8.47 19.06 8.14
N ASP A 293 8.75 17.81 8.48
CA ASP A 293 9.22 17.41 9.81
C ASP A 293 10.57 18.07 10.19
N VAL A 294 10.67 18.56 11.43
CA VAL A 294 11.85 19.30 11.93
C VAL A 294 13.11 18.43 11.99
N HIS A 295 12.98 17.11 12.19
CA HIS A 295 14.11 16.19 12.19
C HIS A 295 14.63 15.99 10.75
N GLY A 296 13.73 15.91 9.78
CA GLY A 296 14.08 15.91 8.36
C GLY A 296 14.81 17.19 7.94
N GLN A 297 14.34 18.36 8.41
CA GLN A 297 15.02 19.63 8.18
C GLN A 297 16.42 19.70 8.85
N ALA A 298 16.60 18.98 9.96
CA ALA A 298 17.90 18.82 10.63
C ALA A 298 18.80 17.75 9.95
N GLY A 299 18.37 17.14 8.85
CA GLY A 299 19.14 16.16 8.07
C GLY A 299 18.99 14.71 8.54
N LEU A 300 18.03 14.41 9.43
CA LEU A 300 17.71 13.04 9.82
C LEU A 300 16.70 12.42 8.85
N ALA A 301 17.12 11.34 8.18
CA ALA A 301 16.22 10.50 7.39
C ALA A 301 15.25 9.72 8.29
N CYS A 302 14.13 9.24 7.73
CA CYS A 302 13.15 8.37 8.41
C CYS A 302 13.84 7.17 9.08
N ALA A 303 14.73 6.50 8.35
CA ALA A 303 15.49 5.34 8.82
C ALA A 303 16.56 5.68 9.87
N SER A 304 16.79 6.96 10.21
CA SER A 304 17.66 7.34 11.32
C SER A 304 17.06 6.91 12.65
N CYS A 305 15.74 7.03 12.79
CA CYS A 305 14.96 6.60 13.94
C CYS A 305 14.31 5.22 13.72
N HIS A 306 13.69 5.03 12.55
CA HIS A 306 13.02 3.78 12.16
C HIS A 306 14.02 2.74 11.64
N ARG A 307 14.99 2.36 12.49
CA ARG A 307 16.00 1.35 12.13
C ARG A 307 15.44 -0.07 12.22
N ASN A 308 16.07 -0.95 11.47
CA ASN A 308 15.88 -2.39 11.50
C ASN A 308 17.16 -3.10 11.06
N ASP A 309 17.25 -4.37 11.39
CA ASP A 309 18.18 -5.32 10.78
C ASP A 309 17.54 -6.01 9.57
N LEU A 310 18.13 -7.13 9.12
CA LEU A 310 17.63 -7.92 7.99
C LEU A 310 16.18 -8.40 8.19
N SER A 311 15.70 -8.58 9.42
CA SER A 311 14.32 -9.00 9.69
C SER A 311 13.26 -7.96 9.29
N HIS A 312 13.68 -6.73 8.98
CA HIS A 312 12.76 -5.62 8.70
C HIS A 312 11.76 -5.36 9.83
N ARG A 313 12.10 -5.77 11.06
CA ARG A 313 11.38 -5.38 12.28
C ARG A 313 11.72 -3.94 12.62
N MET A 314 11.03 -3.04 11.93
CA MET A 314 11.23 -1.59 12.03
C MET A 314 10.83 -1.05 13.40
N ILE A 315 11.75 -0.34 14.04
CA ILE A 315 11.51 0.42 15.27
C ILE A 315 10.46 1.50 14.98
N ARG A 316 9.49 1.69 15.88
CA ARG A 316 8.44 2.71 15.78
C ARG A 316 8.63 3.86 16.77
N GLY A 317 9.56 3.74 17.72
CA GLY A 317 10.10 4.81 18.55
C GLY A 317 9.15 5.35 19.63
N TYR A 318 8.14 4.57 20.04
CA TYR A 318 7.21 4.99 21.10
C TYR A 318 7.66 4.50 22.47
N GLU A 319 7.24 5.20 23.52
CA GLU A 319 7.56 4.83 24.90
C GLU A 319 7.00 3.44 25.23
N GLY A 320 7.90 2.55 25.66
CA GLY A 320 7.65 1.15 26.00
C GLY A 320 7.57 0.18 24.82
N GLU A 321 7.99 0.58 23.61
CA GLU A 321 8.17 -0.39 22.51
C GLU A 321 9.11 -1.54 22.90
N ALA A 322 10.13 -1.28 23.70
CA ALA A 322 11.06 -2.30 24.19
C ALA A 322 10.41 -3.31 25.15
N GLU A 323 9.31 -2.93 25.82
CA GLU A 323 8.53 -3.86 26.66
C GLU A 323 7.60 -4.71 25.81
N ASP A 324 6.97 -4.08 24.81
CA ASP A 324 6.08 -4.77 23.85
C ASP A 324 6.86 -5.74 22.96
N ASP A 325 8.16 -5.48 22.76
CA ASP A 325 9.05 -6.23 21.89
C ASP A 325 10.51 -6.23 22.39
N PRO A 326 10.83 -7.06 23.42
CA PRO A 326 12.16 -7.06 24.05
C PRO A 326 13.32 -7.47 23.14
N ALA A 327 13.02 -8.13 22.02
CA ALA A 327 14.03 -8.50 21.03
C ALA A 327 14.50 -7.30 20.18
N LEU A 328 13.77 -6.18 20.24
CA LEU A 328 14.04 -4.99 19.45
C LEU A 328 14.80 -3.95 20.28
N LEU A 329 15.94 -3.47 19.76
CA LEU A 329 16.75 -2.39 20.35
C LEU A 329 16.08 -1.01 20.19
N SER A 330 14.84 -0.88 20.65
CA SER A 330 13.98 0.30 20.45
C SER A 330 14.10 1.34 21.57
N ALA A 331 14.58 0.96 22.75
CA ALA A 331 14.70 1.86 23.91
C ALA A 331 15.49 3.14 23.60
N ASP A 332 16.56 3.01 22.82
CA ASP A 332 17.43 4.12 22.42
C ASP A 332 16.78 5.08 21.39
N PHE A 333 15.66 4.69 20.77
CA PHE A 333 15.03 5.39 19.65
C PHE A 333 13.72 6.09 20.03
N THR A 334 13.48 6.29 21.32
CA THR A 334 12.39 7.13 21.82
C THR A 334 12.76 8.61 21.82
N CYS A 335 11.76 9.49 21.90
CA CYS A 335 11.98 10.92 22.07
C CYS A 335 12.87 11.20 23.30
N ALA A 336 12.55 10.59 24.43
CA ALA A 336 13.29 10.75 25.67
C ALA A 336 14.76 10.30 25.53
N ALA A 337 15.01 9.13 24.94
CA ALA A 337 16.37 8.63 24.77
C ALA A 337 17.25 9.55 23.91
N CYS A 338 16.70 10.19 22.88
CA CYS A 338 17.46 11.14 22.07
C CYS A 338 17.66 12.49 22.76
N HIS A 339 16.62 13.03 23.41
CA HIS A 339 16.61 14.41 23.92
C HIS A 339 17.09 14.55 25.36
N LEU A 340 16.75 13.59 26.22
CA LEU A 340 17.10 13.57 27.65
C LEU A 340 18.27 12.61 27.92
N GLY A 341 18.46 11.62 27.04
CA GLY A 341 19.33 10.48 27.31
C GLY A 341 18.62 9.41 28.14
N ARG A 342 19.39 8.44 28.63
CA ARG A 342 18.92 7.48 29.63
C ARG A 342 19.97 7.31 30.71
N GLU A 343 19.51 7.20 31.95
CA GLU A 343 20.38 6.86 33.07
C GLU A 343 20.91 5.43 32.92
N LYS A 344 21.91 5.10 33.75
CA LYS A 344 22.51 3.77 33.75
C LYS A 344 21.49 2.74 34.26
N ASP A 345 21.32 1.66 33.51
CA ASP A 345 20.60 0.46 33.95
C ASP A 345 21.62 -0.62 34.38
N GLN A 346 21.18 -1.65 35.10
CA GLN A 346 22.01 -2.77 35.53
C GLN A 346 22.73 -3.45 34.37
N ASN A 347 22.08 -3.49 33.19
CA ASN A 347 22.59 -4.18 32.01
C ASN A 347 23.16 -3.25 30.92
N ASP A 348 22.89 -1.94 30.99
CA ASP A 348 23.25 -1.00 29.93
C ASP A 348 23.95 0.28 30.44
N PRO A 349 25.02 0.75 29.77
CA PRO A 349 25.69 2.00 30.13
C PRO A 349 24.75 3.20 29.94
N PRO A 350 24.94 4.33 30.65
CA PRO A 350 24.13 5.53 30.44
C PRO A 350 24.28 6.03 29.00
N LEU A 351 23.17 6.52 28.41
CA LEU A 351 23.18 7.12 27.08
C LEU A 351 23.03 8.64 27.23
N PRO A 352 24.02 9.46 26.82
CA PRO A 352 23.76 10.88 26.67
C PRO A 352 22.76 11.11 25.52
N GLY A 353 22.09 12.27 25.51
CA GLY A 353 21.31 12.69 24.34
C GLY A 353 22.16 12.57 23.06
N ARG A 354 21.54 12.17 21.94
CA ARG A 354 22.26 11.71 20.73
C ARG A 354 21.76 12.39 19.46
N MET A 355 22.49 12.19 18.36
CA MET A 355 22.17 12.73 17.03
C MET A 355 22.02 14.26 17.00
N GLY A 356 22.68 14.97 17.91
CA GLY A 356 22.57 16.43 18.03
C GLY A 356 21.21 16.92 18.52
N ALA A 357 20.39 16.04 19.12
CA ALA A 357 19.08 16.41 19.63
C ALA A 357 19.20 17.47 20.75
N PRO A 358 18.44 18.57 20.69
CA PRO A 358 18.49 19.61 21.70
C PRO A 358 17.87 19.12 23.03
N TYR A 359 18.47 19.50 24.15
CA TYR A 359 17.90 19.21 25.47
C TYR A 359 16.68 20.12 25.74
N PRO A 360 15.50 19.55 26.04
CA PRO A 360 14.29 20.34 26.24
C PRO A 360 14.19 20.86 27.68
N LEU A 361 14.39 22.17 27.84
CA LEU A 361 14.37 22.81 29.17
C LEU A 361 12.99 22.85 29.83
N HIS A 362 11.90 22.82 29.05
CA HIS A 362 10.51 22.86 29.51
C HIS A 362 10.21 23.94 30.60
N LYS A 363 10.93 25.08 30.57
CA LYS A 363 10.82 26.11 31.61
C LYS A 363 9.39 26.65 31.73
N GLY A 364 8.81 26.51 32.92
CA GLY A 364 7.45 26.99 33.22
C GLY A 364 6.35 25.96 32.94
N LEU A 365 6.68 24.75 32.48
CA LEU A 365 5.71 23.65 32.40
C LEU A 365 5.63 22.91 33.74
N PRO A 366 4.42 22.67 34.28
CA PRO A 366 4.24 21.84 35.46
C PRO A 366 4.68 20.39 35.20
N GLU A 367 5.31 19.75 36.19
CA GLU A 367 5.83 18.38 36.11
C GLU A 367 4.79 17.35 35.64
N VAL A 368 3.53 17.51 36.08
CA VAL A 368 2.40 16.67 35.66
C VAL A 368 2.21 16.59 34.14
N HIS A 369 2.65 17.59 33.36
CA HIS A 369 2.61 17.52 31.89
C HIS A 369 3.61 16.49 31.36
N ILE A 370 4.81 16.44 31.92
CA ILE A 370 5.86 15.51 31.51
C ILE A 370 5.52 14.07 31.95
N GLU A 371 4.88 13.93 33.12
CA GLU A 371 4.41 12.64 33.62
C GLU A 371 3.23 12.07 32.82
N ARG A 372 2.26 12.92 32.43
CA ARG A 372 0.97 12.46 31.88
C ARG A 372 0.82 12.63 30.38
N LEU A 373 1.63 13.43 29.72
CA LEU A 373 1.57 13.65 28.28
C LEU A 373 2.77 12.98 27.62
N ALA A 374 2.57 12.33 26.48
CA ALA A 374 3.70 11.98 25.63
C ALA A 374 4.29 13.24 24.98
N CYS A 375 5.59 13.19 24.66
CA CYS A 375 6.30 14.29 23.99
C CYS A 375 5.55 14.78 22.72
N THR A 376 4.93 13.84 22.00
CA THR A 376 4.18 14.11 20.76
C THR A 376 2.92 14.94 20.96
N VAL A 377 2.39 15.08 22.18
CA VAL A 377 1.21 15.94 22.43
C VAL A 377 1.48 17.39 22.06
N CYS A 378 2.69 17.88 22.35
CA CYS A 378 3.11 19.25 22.05
C CYS A 378 4.05 19.35 20.84
N HIS A 379 4.76 18.26 20.49
CA HIS A 379 5.80 18.27 19.47
C HIS A 379 5.44 17.52 18.18
N SER A 380 4.19 17.10 17.99
CA SER A 380 3.76 16.42 16.76
C SER A 380 2.36 16.84 16.33
N GLY A 381 2.21 17.08 15.02
CA GLY A 381 0.95 17.50 14.43
C GLY A 381 0.59 18.95 14.74
N PRO A 382 -0.65 19.37 14.40
CA PRO A 382 -1.15 20.70 14.74
C PRO A 382 -1.17 20.93 16.25
N LEU A 383 -0.94 22.17 16.67
CA LEU A 383 -1.10 22.55 18.08
C LEU A 383 -2.56 22.33 18.54
N PRO A 384 -2.77 22.00 19.83
CA PRO A 384 -4.12 21.87 20.37
C PRO A 384 -4.94 23.16 20.20
N GLU A 385 -6.07 23.06 19.49
CA GLU A 385 -7.06 24.14 19.34
C GLU A 385 -8.46 23.66 19.75
N LYS A 386 -9.47 24.53 19.64
CA LYS A 386 -10.87 24.18 19.96
C LYS A 386 -11.45 23.10 19.03
N GLU A 387 -10.98 23.08 17.79
CA GLU A 387 -11.40 22.13 16.77
C GLU A 387 -10.19 21.37 16.24
N ALA A 388 -10.39 20.09 15.93
CA ALA A 388 -9.35 19.29 15.28
C ALA A 388 -9.21 19.69 13.80
N VAL A 389 -8.00 19.61 13.27
CA VAL A 389 -7.68 19.94 11.88
C VAL A 389 -8.02 18.76 10.99
N ARG A 390 -8.71 19.02 9.88
CA ARG A 390 -8.94 18.00 8.84
C ARG A 390 -7.64 17.68 8.14
N VAL A 391 -7.31 16.39 8.03
CA VAL A 391 -6.11 15.88 7.36
C VAL A 391 -6.45 14.82 6.33
N ARG A 392 -5.52 14.58 5.41
CA ARG A 392 -5.54 13.45 4.47
C ARG A 392 -4.27 12.63 4.63
N THR A 393 -4.36 11.31 4.52
CA THR A 393 -3.21 10.39 4.55
C THR A 393 -3.07 9.69 3.20
N ALA A 394 -1.85 9.29 2.82
CA ALA A 394 -1.62 8.59 1.56
C ALA A 394 -2.44 7.30 1.43
N ARG A 395 -2.49 6.48 2.48
CA ARG A 395 -3.21 5.20 2.47
C ARG A 395 -4.72 5.36 2.41
N ALA A 396 -5.31 6.19 3.28
CA ALA A 396 -6.76 6.35 3.37
C ALA A 396 -7.33 7.22 2.23
N ASN A 397 -6.61 8.28 1.83
CA ASN A 397 -7.07 9.26 0.84
C ASN A 397 -6.38 9.11 -0.53
N ARG A 398 -5.63 8.03 -0.76
CA ARG A 398 -4.96 7.70 -2.03
C ARG A 398 -4.00 8.79 -2.54
N LEU A 399 -3.33 9.50 -1.63
CA LEU A 399 -2.40 10.55 -2.02
C LEU A 399 -1.16 9.97 -2.72
N GLY A 400 -0.54 10.78 -3.58
CA GLY A 400 0.74 10.43 -4.20
C GLY A 400 0.66 9.47 -5.40
N ILE A 401 -0.55 9.16 -5.89
CA ILE A 401 -0.76 8.39 -7.11
C ILE A 401 -1.18 9.34 -8.24
N PHE A 402 -0.32 9.43 -9.25
CA PHE A 402 -0.46 10.32 -10.38
C PHE A 402 -0.78 9.53 -11.67
N GLY A 403 -1.68 10.08 -12.48
CA GLY A 403 -2.00 9.57 -13.81
C GLY A 403 -2.57 10.68 -14.69
N ILE A 404 -3.41 10.31 -15.66
CA ILE A 404 -4.20 11.29 -16.43
C ILE A 404 -5.11 12.11 -15.49
N ALA A 405 -5.54 11.51 -14.38
CA ALA A 405 -6.20 12.16 -13.27
C ALA A 405 -5.45 11.89 -11.96
N ASP A 406 -5.59 12.80 -10.99
CA ASP A 406 -5.21 12.57 -9.59
C ASP A 406 -6.22 11.59 -8.97
N TRP A 407 -5.72 10.55 -8.31
CA TRP A 407 -6.54 9.50 -7.69
C TRP A 407 -6.90 9.81 -6.24
N SER A 408 -6.44 10.94 -5.70
CA SER A 408 -6.73 11.32 -4.34
C SER A 408 -8.24 11.51 -4.09
N THR A 409 -8.66 11.14 -2.89
CA THR A 409 -10.06 11.22 -2.45
C THR A 409 -10.18 12.16 -1.25
N ASP A 410 -11.28 12.92 -1.18
CA ASP A 410 -11.57 13.76 -0.01
C ASP A 410 -12.10 12.97 1.19
N LEU A 411 -12.54 11.74 0.94
CA LEU A 411 -12.96 10.76 1.95
C LEU A 411 -11.90 9.67 2.13
N PRO A 412 -11.82 9.05 3.33
CA PRO A 412 -12.57 9.39 4.53
C PRO A 412 -12.17 10.76 5.09
N ALA A 413 -13.08 11.39 5.83
CA ALA A 413 -12.77 12.61 6.57
C ALA A 413 -12.03 12.25 7.87
N ILE A 414 -10.74 12.58 7.93
CA ILE A 414 -9.87 12.33 9.08
C ILE A 414 -9.54 13.67 9.76
N VAL A 415 -9.51 13.67 11.10
CA VAL A 415 -9.13 14.85 11.90
C VAL A 415 -8.02 14.54 12.91
N GLU A 416 -7.16 15.52 13.20
CA GLU A 416 -6.11 15.46 14.23
C GLU A 416 -5.76 16.85 14.81
N PRO A 417 -5.16 16.95 16.01
CA PRO A 417 -4.98 15.86 16.97
C PRO A 417 -6.25 15.61 17.81
N VAL A 418 -6.48 14.34 18.15
CA VAL A 418 -7.44 13.92 19.19
C VAL A 418 -6.64 13.21 20.28
N TYR A 419 -6.75 13.67 21.53
CA TYR A 419 -5.94 13.11 22.61
C TYR A 419 -6.67 11.97 23.33
N LEU A 420 -6.06 10.79 23.32
CA LEU A 420 -6.53 9.61 24.05
C LEU A 420 -5.41 9.09 24.94
N ARG A 421 -5.79 8.39 26.01
CA ARG A 421 -4.81 7.68 26.84
C ARG A 421 -4.34 6.42 26.11
N ASP A 422 -3.03 6.23 26.06
CA ASP A 422 -2.44 4.98 25.61
C ASP A 422 -2.54 3.88 26.69
N ALA A 423 -2.02 2.69 26.38
CA ALA A 423 -2.01 1.54 27.29
C ALA A 423 -1.26 1.79 28.61
N ARG A 424 -0.38 2.80 28.64
CA ARG A 424 0.44 3.20 29.80
C ARG A 424 -0.15 4.40 30.53
N GLY A 425 -1.32 4.89 30.10
CA GLY A 425 -2.06 5.96 30.75
C GLY A 425 -1.64 7.38 30.32
N LYS A 426 -0.63 7.55 29.46
CA LYS A 426 -0.22 8.85 28.93
C LYS A 426 -1.16 9.31 27.84
N LEU A 427 -1.45 10.61 27.79
CA LEU A 427 -2.18 11.21 26.67
C LEU A 427 -1.27 11.27 25.45
N THR A 428 -1.77 10.82 24.30
CA THR A 428 -1.04 10.83 23.02
C THR A 428 -1.95 11.32 21.90
N PRO A 429 -1.41 12.02 20.87
CA PRO A 429 -2.20 12.48 19.73
C PRO A 429 -2.62 11.30 18.85
N HIS A 430 -3.88 11.30 18.44
CA HIS A 430 -4.46 10.35 17.52
C HIS A 430 -5.15 11.06 16.36
N ARG A 431 -5.26 10.33 15.25
CA ARG A 431 -6.21 10.64 14.18
C ARG A 431 -7.55 10.00 14.50
N MET A 432 -8.63 10.67 14.13
CA MET A 432 -9.99 10.16 14.27
C MET A 432 -10.74 10.26 12.96
N MET A 433 -11.55 9.24 12.69
CA MET A 433 -12.61 9.26 11.68
C MET A 433 -13.86 8.60 12.26
N TRP A 434 -15.01 8.85 11.65
CA TRP A 434 -16.26 8.17 12.01
C TRP A 434 -16.55 7.08 10.98
N PRO A 435 -16.59 5.80 11.39
CA PRO A 435 -17.06 4.73 10.53
C PRO A 435 -18.50 5.02 10.08
N ALA A 436 -18.78 4.76 8.81
CA ALA A 436 -20.11 4.92 8.23
C ALA A 436 -20.37 3.71 7.34
N TYR A 437 -21.34 2.88 7.67
CA TYR A 437 -21.62 1.67 6.91
C TYR A 437 -23.06 1.20 7.14
N TRP A 438 -23.58 0.44 6.17
CA TRP A 438 -24.81 -0.32 6.33
C TRP A 438 -24.51 -1.60 7.10
N GLY A 439 -25.42 -2.06 7.95
CA GLY A 439 -25.13 -3.21 8.79
C GLY A 439 -26.36 -3.89 9.37
N VAL A 440 -26.14 -5.10 9.89
CA VAL A 440 -27.16 -5.96 10.50
C VAL A 440 -26.92 -6.00 12.00
N LYS A 441 -27.98 -5.81 12.80
CA LYS A 441 -27.93 -6.03 14.24
C LYS A 441 -27.89 -7.52 14.54
N GLU A 442 -26.89 -7.96 15.29
CA GLU A 442 -26.82 -9.36 15.69
C GLU A 442 -27.87 -9.68 16.77
N GLY A 443 -28.59 -10.80 16.60
CA GLY A 443 -29.49 -11.36 17.61
C GLY A 443 -30.78 -10.57 17.89
N GLY A 444 -31.22 -9.69 17.00
CA GLY A 444 -32.52 -8.99 17.10
C GLY A 444 -32.68 -8.04 18.30
N LYS A 445 -31.61 -7.79 19.06
CA LYS A 445 -31.63 -6.92 20.23
C LYS A 445 -31.70 -5.45 19.80
N LYS A 446 -32.43 -4.62 20.57
CA LYS A 446 -32.52 -3.17 20.32
C LYS A 446 -31.15 -2.48 20.38
N THR A 447 -30.29 -2.97 21.28
CA THR A 447 -28.89 -2.58 21.48
C THR A 447 -28.00 -3.80 21.29
N GLY A 448 -26.95 -3.68 20.48
CA GLY A 448 -26.03 -4.77 20.18
C GLY A 448 -25.02 -4.38 19.11
N PRO A 449 -24.01 -5.22 18.87
CA PRO A 449 -23.06 -5.01 17.79
C PRO A 449 -23.77 -4.98 16.44
N VAL A 450 -23.28 -4.11 15.56
CA VAL A 450 -23.75 -4.01 14.18
C VAL A 450 -22.65 -4.56 13.29
N ARG A 451 -22.93 -5.70 12.66
CA ARG A 451 -22.03 -6.28 11.66
C ARG A 451 -22.18 -5.49 10.35
N PRO A 452 -21.10 -4.92 9.79
CA PRO A 452 -21.17 -4.23 8.52
C PRO A 452 -21.59 -5.18 7.37
N LEU A 453 -22.26 -4.60 6.37
CA LEU A 453 -22.52 -5.22 5.07
C LEU A 453 -21.46 -4.75 4.07
N ARG A 454 -21.08 -5.61 3.14
CA ARG A 454 -20.17 -5.23 2.05
C ARG A 454 -20.88 -4.27 1.08
N PRO A 455 -20.16 -3.33 0.45
CA PRO A 455 -20.71 -2.46 -0.58
C PRO A 455 -21.48 -3.23 -1.66
N ALA A 456 -20.95 -4.34 -2.17
CA ALA A 456 -21.64 -5.15 -3.18
C ALA A 456 -23.01 -5.70 -2.72
N GLU A 457 -23.14 -6.07 -1.43
CA GLU A 457 -24.43 -6.51 -0.87
C GLU A 457 -25.43 -5.35 -0.80
N VAL A 458 -24.95 -4.16 -0.42
CA VAL A 458 -25.77 -2.94 -0.38
C VAL A 458 -26.20 -2.54 -1.79
N GLU A 459 -25.30 -2.56 -2.77
CA GLU A 459 -25.61 -2.25 -4.16
C GLU A 459 -26.64 -3.22 -4.74
N ALA A 460 -26.47 -4.53 -4.51
CA ALA A 460 -27.41 -5.55 -4.98
C ALA A 460 -28.81 -5.35 -4.36
N ALA A 461 -28.89 -4.99 -3.08
CA ALA A 461 -30.16 -4.77 -2.38
C ALA A 461 -30.82 -3.43 -2.75
N ALA A 462 -30.04 -2.35 -2.88
CA ALA A 462 -30.56 -1.02 -3.14
C ALA A 462 -30.90 -0.78 -4.62
N GLY A 463 -30.22 -1.46 -5.54
CA GLY A 463 -30.45 -1.35 -6.98
C GLY A 463 -30.36 0.09 -7.47
N ASP A 464 -31.36 0.51 -8.26
CA ASP A 464 -31.40 1.83 -8.90
C ASP A 464 -31.47 3.03 -7.92
N ILE A 465 -31.76 2.80 -6.63
CA ILE A 465 -31.80 3.87 -5.62
C ILE A 465 -30.44 4.59 -5.51
N LEU A 466 -29.34 3.85 -5.67
CA LEU A 466 -27.98 4.40 -5.64
C LEU A 466 -27.56 5.09 -6.95
N TYR A 467 -28.43 5.07 -7.97
CA TYR A 467 -28.19 5.64 -9.29
C TYR A 467 -29.26 6.71 -9.62
N PRO A 468 -29.23 7.87 -8.92
CA PRO A 468 -30.23 8.91 -9.12
C PRO A 468 -30.17 9.52 -10.53
N ASP A 469 -29.00 9.50 -11.17
CA ASP A 469 -28.80 9.87 -12.57
C ASP A 469 -29.55 8.93 -13.51
N ARG A 470 -29.45 7.61 -13.34
CA ARG A 470 -30.22 6.63 -14.13
C ARG A 470 -31.72 6.80 -13.92
N THR A 471 -32.13 7.03 -12.67
CA THR A 471 -33.52 7.30 -12.33
C THR A 471 -34.02 8.57 -13.02
N ALA A 472 -33.24 9.66 -12.98
CA ALA A 472 -33.54 10.89 -13.70
C ALA A 472 -33.63 10.66 -15.21
N VAL A 473 -32.70 9.92 -15.82
CA VAL A 473 -32.75 9.56 -17.24
C VAL A 473 -34.04 8.81 -17.59
N ARG A 474 -34.45 7.83 -16.77
CA ARG A 474 -35.72 7.10 -16.98
C ARG A 474 -36.94 8.00 -16.86
N ILE A 475 -36.94 8.94 -15.90
CA ILE A 475 -38.00 9.94 -15.77
C ILE A 475 -38.06 10.82 -17.02
N LEU A 476 -36.92 11.33 -17.49
CA LEU A 476 -36.87 12.16 -18.69
C LEU A 476 -37.32 11.40 -19.94
N ALA A 477 -36.94 10.14 -20.09
CA ALA A 477 -37.41 9.28 -21.17
C ALA A 477 -38.93 9.03 -21.10
N ALA A 478 -39.47 8.79 -19.91
CA ALA A 478 -40.92 8.62 -19.72
C ALA A 478 -41.70 9.92 -20.04
N LEU A 479 -41.19 11.07 -19.59
CA LEU A 479 -41.77 12.38 -19.91
C LEU A 479 -41.72 12.66 -21.41
N GLN A 480 -40.62 12.31 -22.08
CA GLN A 480 -40.48 12.51 -23.53
C GLN A 480 -41.53 11.71 -24.33
N ASN A 481 -41.98 10.58 -23.80
CA ASN A 481 -42.99 9.71 -24.39
C ASN A 481 -44.42 10.01 -23.92
N ALA A 482 -44.61 10.97 -23.00
CA ALA A 482 -45.93 11.35 -22.52
C ALA A 482 -46.66 12.24 -23.54
N SER A 483 -47.93 11.93 -23.82
CA SER A 483 -48.76 12.70 -24.76
C SER A 483 -49.04 14.10 -24.22
N GLY A 484 -48.64 15.14 -24.98
CA GLY A 484 -48.92 16.55 -24.68
C GLY A 484 -47.71 17.45 -24.43
N LEU A 485 -46.48 16.91 -24.43
CA LEU A 485 -45.25 17.70 -24.31
C LEU A 485 -44.80 18.27 -25.67
N THR A 486 -44.86 19.59 -25.83
CA THR A 486 -44.29 20.32 -26.98
C THR A 486 -42.86 20.78 -26.66
N GLY A 487 -41.94 19.82 -26.55
CA GLY A 487 -40.52 20.12 -26.28
C GLY A 487 -39.71 18.92 -25.80
N LYS A 488 -38.41 19.15 -25.55
CA LYS A 488 -37.51 18.15 -24.97
C LYS A 488 -37.63 18.16 -23.45
N ALA A 489 -37.86 16.99 -22.84
CA ALA A 489 -37.87 16.86 -21.39
C ALA A 489 -36.43 17.02 -20.84
N VAL A 490 -36.26 17.90 -19.85
CA VAL A 490 -34.97 18.18 -19.22
C VAL A 490 -35.09 18.23 -17.70
N LEU A 491 -34.00 17.93 -16.98
CA LEU A 491 -33.92 18.11 -15.53
C LEU A 491 -33.25 19.45 -15.24
N PHE A 492 -33.91 20.36 -14.52
CA PHE A 492 -33.28 21.57 -14.01
C PHE A 492 -32.92 21.40 -12.53
N ALA A 493 -31.62 21.41 -12.21
CA ALA A 493 -31.14 21.25 -10.84
C ALA A 493 -29.90 22.13 -10.60
N GLY A 494 -29.82 22.77 -9.43
CA GLY A 494 -28.63 23.57 -9.07
C GLY A 494 -28.28 24.70 -10.05
N GLY A 495 -29.27 25.25 -10.76
CA GLY A 495 -29.06 26.31 -11.76
C GLY A 495 -28.56 25.83 -13.12
N LYS A 496 -28.56 24.51 -13.39
CA LYS A 496 -28.15 23.90 -14.65
C LYS A 496 -29.27 23.06 -15.24
N ILE A 497 -29.29 22.96 -16.57
CA ILE A 497 -30.16 22.04 -17.31
C ILE A 497 -29.37 20.76 -17.54
N TYR A 498 -30.01 19.61 -17.36
CA TYR A 498 -29.43 18.29 -17.58
C TYR A 498 -30.27 17.52 -18.59
N GLU A 499 -29.60 16.94 -19.58
CA GLU A 499 -30.21 16.16 -20.65
C GLU A 499 -29.61 14.75 -20.70
N PRO A 500 -30.37 13.73 -21.12
CA PRO A 500 -29.83 12.39 -21.34
C PRO A 500 -28.73 12.42 -22.41
N ASN A 501 -27.64 11.69 -22.19
CA ASN A 501 -26.57 11.49 -23.15
C ASN A 501 -26.58 10.06 -23.74
N LEU A 502 -25.75 9.82 -24.76
CA LEU A 502 -25.70 8.54 -25.48
C LEU A 502 -25.24 7.37 -24.57
N ASP A 503 -24.51 7.66 -23.50
CA ASP A 503 -24.01 6.68 -22.55
C ASP A 503 -25.03 6.33 -21.45
N GLY A 504 -26.26 6.86 -21.54
CA GLY A 504 -27.33 6.60 -20.57
C GLY A 504 -27.21 7.39 -19.26
N GLY A 505 -26.35 8.41 -19.22
CA GLY A 505 -26.20 9.36 -18.12
C GLY A 505 -26.79 10.74 -18.41
N LEU A 506 -26.45 11.73 -17.59
CA LEU A 506 -26.88 13.13 -17.74
C LEU A 506 -25.71 14.05 -18.09
N THR A 507 -25.88 14.91 -19.08
CA THR A 507 -24.94 15.99 -19.42
C THR A 507 -25.52 17.34 -19.02
N ALA A 508 -24.73 18.16 -18.33
CA ALA A 508 -25.11 19.52 -18.00
C ALA A 508 -24.97 20.45 -19.22
N VAL A 509 -26.05 21.13 -19.59
CA VAL A 509 -26.11 22.13 -20.65
C VAL A 509 -26.28 23.52 -20.02
N ALA A 510 -25.51 24.50 -20.49
CA ALA A 510 -25.67 25.88 -20.05
C ALA A 510 -27.02 26.42 -20.56
N PRO A 511 -27.90 26.96 -19.69
CA PRO A 511 -29.13 27.56 -20.17
C PRO A 511 -28.81 28.78 -21.05
N PRO A 512 -29.57 29.06 -22.12
CA PRO A 512 -29.49 30.35 -22.80
C PRO A 512 -29.74 31.47 -21.78
N ALA A 513 -29.04 32.59 -21.94
CA ALA A 513 -28.88 33.67 -20.95
C ALA A 513 -30.19 34.35 -20.45
N THR A 514 -31.36 33.86 -20.83
CA THR A 514 -32.68 34.46 -20.61
C THR A 514 -33.53 33.79 -19.53
N VAL A 515 -33.12 32.67 -18.94
CA VAL A 515 -33.92 32.00 -17.89
C VAL A 515 -33.16 31.93 -16.57
N SER A 516 -33.20 33.04 -15.82
CA SER A 516 -32.85 33.05 -14.40
C SER A 516 -34.14 33.25 -13.59
N PRO A 517 -34.65 32.21 -12.89
CA PRO A 517 -35.74 32.43 -11.96
C PRO A 517 -35.17 33.15 -10.73
N ARG A 518 -35.68 34.35 -10.44
CA ARG A 518 -35.40 35.05 -9.17
C ARG A 518 -35.91 34.15 -8.03
N SER A 519 -35.00 33.53 -7.28
CA SER A 519 -35.39 32.78 -6.09
C SER A 519 -35.76 33.75 -4.96
N LYS A 520 -37.00 33.65 -4.48
CA LYS A 520 -37.35 34.02 -3.10
C LYS A 520 -37.69 32.73 -2.36
N THR A 521 -36.98 32.55 -1.24
CA THR A 521 -37.31 31.71 -0.06
C THR A 521 -37.42 30.19 -0.20
N GLY A 522 -36.47 29.51 0.47
CA GLY A 522 -36.73 28.42 1.44
C GLY A 522 -37.00 27.01 0.91
N PHE A 523 -35.99 26.13 0.87
CA PHE A 523 -35.92 24.88 1.67
C PHE A 523 -34.66 24.04 1.34
N LEU A 524 -34.26 23.24 2.34
CA LEU A 524 -33.22 22.20 2.48
C LEU A 524 -32.02 22.14 1.50
N ARG A 525 -30.82 22.37 2.07
CA ARG A 525 -29.53 22.01 1.46
C ARG A 525 -29.23 20.53 1.66
N LEU A 526 -29.28 19.74 0.59
CA LEU A 526 -28.45 18.54 0.45
C LEU A 526 -27.13 18.98 -0.20
N SER A 527 -26.05 18.93 0.58
CA SER A 527 -24.73 19.42 0.15
C SER A 527 -23.93 18.27 -0.45
N CYS A 528 -23.63 18.35 -1.75
CA CYS A 528 -22.60 17.55 -2.41
C CYS A 528 -21.31 18.42 -2.49
N PRO A 529 -20.12 17.93 -2.12
CA PRO A 529 -18.91 18.73 -2.13
C PRO A 529 -18.31 18.75 -3.54
N THR A 530 -18.27 19.93 -4.17
CA THR A 530 -17.38 20.16 -5.32
C THR A 530 -16.48 21.36 -5.07
N SER A 531 -15.19 21.07 -5.18
CA SER A 531 -14.03 21.95 -5.33
C SER A 531 -14.35 23.26 -6.07
N THR A 532 -14.07 24.40 -5.43
CA THR A 532 -14.05 25.70 -6.09
C THR A 532 -12.67 26.34 -5.97
N ARG A 533 -12.01 26.50 -7.13
CA ARG A 533 -10.88 27.42 -7.33
C ARG A 533 -11.34 28.86 -7.09
N PRO A 534 -10.57 29.73 -6.40
CA PRO A 534 -10.91 31.14 -6.31
C PRO A 534 -10.34 31.92 -7.49
N THR A 535 -11.22 32.57 -8.25
CA THR A 535 -10.87 33.63 -9.20
C THR A 535 -10.63 34.95 -8.48
N ARG A 536 -9.55 35.60 -8.88
CA ARG A 536 -8.95 36.82 -8.31
C ARG A 536 -9.80 38.05 -8.64
N LYS A 537 -10.36 38.73 -7.63
CA LYS A 537 -10.88 40.11 -7.79
C LYS A 537 -9.81 41.12 -7.33
N GLN A 538 -9.36 41.96 -8.26
CA GLN A 538 -8.59 43.17 -7.96
C GLN A 538 -9.48 44.23 -7.31
N PRO A 539 -8.98 45.01 -6.33
CA PRO A 539 -9.59 46.28 -5.96
C PRO A 539 -8.88 47.45 -6.67
N ARG A 540 -9.68 48.32 -7.29
CA ARG A 540 -9.29 49.68 -7.67
C ARG A 540 -9.05 50.52 -6.41
N LYS A 541 -7.89 51.18 -6.28
CA LYS A 541 -7.74 52.42 -5.49
C LYS A 541 -6.82 53.43 -6.18
N ARG A 542 -7.15 54.70 -5.96
CA ARG A 542 -6.72 55.93 -6.62
C ARG A 542 -5.33 56.44 -6.18
N LYS A 543 -4.64 57.05 -7.15
CA LYS A 543 -3.67 58.18 -7.16
C LYS A 543 -2.86 58.57 -5.90
N ALA A 544 -1.53 58.41 -6.06
CA ALA A 544 -0.43 59.40 -5.99
C ALA A 544 0.01 60.07 -4.67
N ARG A 545 1.29 59.87 -4.29
CA ARG A 545 2.36 60.90 -4.29
C ARG A 545 3.78 60.33 -3.95
N SER A 546 4.76 60.70 -4.80
CA SER A 546 6.21 60.96 -4.61
C SER A 546 7.17 60.08 -3.75
N LYS A 547 8.04 59.30 -4.45
CA LYS A 547 9.55 59.35 -4.56
C LYS A 547 10.49 59.39 -3.28
N PRO A 548 11.79 58.97 -3.36
CA PRO A 548 12.36 57.67 -2.88
C PRO A 548 13.67 57.86 -2.02
N PRO A 549 14.75 57.04 -2.07
CA PRO A 549 14.96 55.60 -1.78
C PRO A 549 16.10 55.32 -0.74
N TRP A 550 16.08 54.18 -0.03
CA TRP A 550 17.27 53.56 0.61
C TRP A 550 17.12 52.03 0.51
N LYS A 551 17.85 51.36 -0.39
CA LYS A 551 19.18 50.70 -0.30
C LYS A 551 19.16 49.28 0.31
N LEU A 552 19.80 48.38 -0.45
CA LEU A 552 20.07 46.97 -0.17
C LEU A 552 20.93 46.74 1.08
N SER A 553 20.74 45.56 1.69
CA SER A 553 21.77 44.54 2.02
C SER A 553 21.59 43.93 3.41
N CYS A 554 21.21 42.66 3.46
CA CYS A 554 21.94 41.54 4.06
C CYS A 554 21.23 40.24 3.67
#